data_AF-A0A2V7Z0M0-F1
#
_entry.id   AF-A0A2V7Z0M0-F1
#
_cell.length_a   1.000
_cell.length_b   1.000
_cell.length_c   1.000
_cell.angle_alpha   90.00
_cell.angle_beta   90.00
_cell.angle_gamma   90.00
#
_symmetry.space_group_name_H-M   'P 1'
#
loop_
_entity.id
_entity.type
_entity.pdbx_description
1 polymer ?
#
loop_
_entity_poly.entity_id
_entity_poly.type
_entity_poly.pdbx_seq_one_letter_code
_entity_poly.pdbx_strand_id
1 'polypeptide(L)'
;MKTASLPVLSEPAARPALQVNPFLHVGEDRIYNPLTDRTLLRGEPGYETLQGVLSGALALDRLPPADRAQLSSLGMLMPGDAEPARAFRLKYVSLEAHTVCNQSCYFCPVSIAPREDYFMPTGLYERIVGEIAAYQDTIEAVFMINYNEPTADKRFVDQVRTIKAAGLPPAVLTNGSGLTPDRVDALLAMGGLRFLSINLSTLDRERYRRDRGGDHLPLVLRNLDYLRDKPLAEVMDMAVLGTGDDVHKRDFEEISRRFAGSRFDVKYYEVMDRAGYLQIGHRPASRERRLCGCENVGSRPLQHLHITPQGQCVLCCEDYDGKYVVGDLTRESVAEVLTGPAMALMRRWAYGLEKAPDDFLCYGCTFALTRPA
;
A
#
# COMPACT_ATOMS: atom_id res chain seq x y z
N MET A 1 -3.40 66.81 -7.75
CA MET A 1 -3.22 65.35 -7.71
C MET A 1 -4.33 64.76 -6.86
N LYS A 2 -5.29 64.06 -7.48
CA LYS A 2 -6.34 63.32 -6.76
C LYS A 2 -5.72 62.02 -6.24
N THR A 3 -5.72 61.83 -4.94
CA THR A 3 -5.39 60.56 -4.28
C THR A 3 -6.45 59.54 -4.66
N ALA A 4 -6.06 58.55 -5.46
CA ALA A 4 -6.89 57.41 -5.79
C ALA A 4 -7.03 56.52 -4.56
N SER A 5 -8.26 56.39 -4.07
CA SER A 5 -8.63 55.44 -3.03
C SER A 5 -8.33 54.02 -3.52
N LEU A 6 -7.40 53.33 -2.86
CA LEU A 6 -7.15 51.90 -3.10
C LEU A 6 -8.43 51.10 -2.83
N PRO A 7 -8.77 50.12 -3.67
CA PRO A 7 -9.93 49.28 -3.44
C PRO A 7 -9.72 48.46 -2.16
N VAL A 8 -10.68 48.54 -1.25
CA VAL A 8 -10.80 47.67 -0.09
C VAL A 8 -10.89 46.24 -0.62
N LEU A 9 -9.87 45.42 -0.35
CA LEU A 9 -9.90 43.99 -0.60
C LEU A 9 -11.13 43.44 0.13
N SER A 10 -12.09 42.88 -0.61
CA SER A 10 -13.24 42.23 -0.01
C SER A 10 -12.76 41.18 0.97
N GLU A 11 -13.31 41.18 2.19
CA GLU A 11 -13.03 40.14 3.17
C GLU A 11 -13.24 38.76 2.51
N PRO A 12 -12.30 37.81 2.68
CA PRO A 12 -12.49 36.47 2.16
C PRO A 12 -13.79 35.91 2.72
N ALA A 13 -14.62 35.33 1.84
CA ALA A 13 -15.87 34.70 2.24
C ALA A 13 -15.64 33.80 3.46
N ALA A 14 -16.45 33.98 4.51
CA ALA A 14 -16.33 33.21 5.74
C ALA A 14 -16.32 31.71 5.39
N ARG A 15 -15.27 31.01 5.82
CA ARG A 15 -15.17 29.56 5.60
C ARG A 15 -16.36 28.87 6.28
N PRO A 16 -16.97 27.86 5.63
CA PRO A 16 -18.05 27.11 6.26
C PRO A 16 -17.57 26.45 7.55
N ALA A 17 -18.45 26.25 8.53
CA ALA A 17 -18.08 25.64 9.81
C ALA A 17 -17.64 24.17 9.67
N LEU A 18 -18.23 23.45 8.70
CA LEU A 18 -17.90 22.07 8.38
C LEU A 18 -17.70 21.92 6.87
N GLN A 19 -16.90 20.93 6.50
CA GLN A 19 -16.71 20.46 5.13
C GLN A 19 -16.88 18.93 5.07
N VAL A 20 -17.26 18.41 3.91
CA VAL A 20 -17.21 16.96 3.67
C VAL A 20 -15.74 16.53 3.62
N ASN A 21 -15.43 15.38 4.23
CA ASN A 21 -14.10 14.79 4.10
C ASN A 21 -13.83 14.49 2.60
N PRO A 22 -12.79 15.09 1.99
CA PRO A 22 -12.57 14.95 0.57
C PRO A 22 -12.02 13.58 0.16
N PHE A 23 -11.67 12.73 1.13
CA PHE A 23 -11.02 11.43 0.90
C PHE A 23 -11.94 10.22 1.02
N LEU A 24 -13.25 10.43 1.04
CA LEU A 24 -14.21 9.33 1.11
C LEU A 24 -14.21 8.51 -0.19
N HIS A 25 -14.14 7.19 -0.04
CA HIS A 25 -14.35 6.23 -1.13
C HIS A 25 -15.85 5.95 -1.22
N VAL A 26 -16.49 6.55 -2.21
CA VAL A 26 -17.94 6.45 -2.42
C VAL A 26 -18.21 5.31 -3.40
N GLY A 27 -18.76 4.20 -2.90
CA GLY A 27 -19.26 3.08 -3.68
C GLY A 27 -20.78 3.12 -3.83
N GLU A 28 -21.34 2.07 -4.45
CA GLU A 28 -22.79 1.95 -4.68
C GLU A 28 -23.56 1.68 -3.37
N ASP A 29 -23.01 0.88 -2.47
CA ASP A 29 -23.65 0.39 -1.26
C ASP A 29 -22.89 0.77 0.03
N ARG A 30 -21.78 1.49 -0.10
CA ARG A 30 -20.90 1.85 1.01
C ARG A 30 -20.14 3.15 0.78
N ILE A 31 -19.83 3.86 1.86
CA ILE A 31 -18.91 5.00 1.89
C ILE A 31 -17.81 4.69 2.90
N TYR A 32 -16.57 4.55 2.44
CA TYR A 32 -15.43 4.25 3.30
C TYR A 32 -14.55 5.48 3.52
N ASN A 33 -14.13 5.68 4.77
CA ASN A 33 -13.24 6.75 5.18
C ASN A 33 -11.85 6.20 5.53
N PRO A 34 -10.84 6.34 4.66
CA PRO A 34 -9.49 5.86 4.92
C PRO A 34 -8.77 6.56 6.09
N LEU A 35 -9.20 7.77 6.50
CA LEU A 35 -8.60 8.46 7.65
C LEU A 35 -9.04 7.90 8.99
N THR A 36 -10.18 7.22 9.04
CA THR A 36 -10.73 6.63 10.28
C THR A 36 -10.89 5.12 10.20
N ASP A 37 -10.71 4.54 9.02
CA ASP A 37 -10.93 3.12 8.72
C ASP A 37 -12.37 2.67 9.00
N ARG A 38 -13.32 3.59 8.84
CA ARG A 38 -14.75 3.35 9.04
C ARG A 38 -15.48 3.28 7.71
N THR A 39 -16.45 2.39 7.65
CA THR A 39 -17.37 2.24 6.52
C THR A 39 -18.78 2.56 6.99
N LEU A 40 -19.49 3.38 6.23
CA LEU A 40 -20.92 3.64 6.37
C LEU A 40 -21.66 2.87 5.27
N LEU A 41 -22.51 1.94 5.66
CA LEU A 41 -23.23 1.06 4.74
C LEU A 41 -24.61 1.61 4.37
N ARG A 42 -25.11 1.24 3.20
CA ARG A 42 -26.48 1.55 2.79
C ARG A 42 -27.47 1.02 3.82
N GLY A 43 -28.39 1.89 4.25
CA GLY A 43 -29.38 1.60 5.29
C GLY A 43 -28.93 1.98 6.70
N GLU A 44 -27.64 2.26 6.93
CA GLU A 44 -27.19 2.80 8.21
C GLU A 44 -27.57 4.28 8.38
N PRO A 45 -27.90 4.71 9.60
CA PRO A 45 -28.18 6.11 9.90
C PRO A 45 -27.06 7.05 9.41
N GLY A 46 -27.43 8.04 8.59
CA GLY A 46 -26.53 9.01 7.97
C GLY A 46 -26.12 8.70 6.53
N TYR A 47 -26.30 7.47 6.03
CA TYR A 47 -25.89 7.10 4.67
C TYR A 47 -26.61 7.94 3.60
N GLU A 48 -27.94 7.93 3.61
CA GLU A 48 -28.77 8.67 2.65
C GLU A 48 -28.56 10.19 2.77
N THR A 49 -28.40 10.69 4.00
CA THR A 49 -28.09 12.10 4.24
C THR A 49 -26.74 12.50 3.61
N LEU A 50 -25.71 11.68 3.80
CA LEU A 50 -24.39 11.95 3.22
C LEU A 50 -24.39 11.84 1.69
N GLN A 51 -25.07 10.84 1.12
CA GLN A 51 -25.29 10.73 -0.32
C GLN A 51 -26.01 11.96 -0.89
N GLY A 52 -27.03 12.47 -0.18
CA GLY A 52 -27.71 13.71 -0.53
C GLY A 52 -26.78 14.92 -0.55
N VAL A 53 -25.86 15.04 0.42
CA VAL A 53 -24.84 16.10 0.43
C VAL A 53 -23.84 15.94 -0.71
N LEU A 54 -23.32 14.73 -0.92
CA LEU A 54 -22.31 14.43 -1.95
C LEU A 54 -22.83 14.67 -3.38
N SER A 55 -24.12 14.40 -3.62
CA SER A 55 -24.79 14.64 -4.90
C SER A 55 -25.28 16.09 -5.08
N GLY A 56 -25.20 16.92 -4.03
CA GLY A 56 -25.72 18.29 -4.02
C GLY A 56 -27.23 18.40 -3.85
N ALA A 57 -27.95 17.29 -3.63
CA ALA A 57 -29.38 17.30 -3.34
C ALA A 57 -29.71 17.91 -1.96
N LEU A 58 -28.77 17.85 -1.01
CA LEU A 58 -28.88 18.46 0.32
C LEU A 58 -27.73 19.45 0.55
N ALA A 59 -28.05 20.59 1.16
CA ALA A 59 -27.04 21.57 1.56
C ALA A 59 -26.54 21.27 2.98
N LEU A 60 -25.23 21.11 3.15
CA LEU A 60 -24.59 20.72 4.42
C LEU A 60 -24.93 21.67 5.58
N ASP A 61 -24.96 22.96 5.31
CA ASP A 61 -25.29 24.03 6.27
C ASP A 61 -26.75 23.99 6.73
N ARG A 62 -27.64 23.37 5.94
CA ARG A 62 -29.07 23.23 6.22
C ARG A 62 -29.47 21.92 6.88
N LEU A 63 -28.55 20.97 7.03
CA LEU A 63 -28.84 19.72 7.72
C LEU A 63 -29.24 19.96 9.20
N PRO A 64 -30.07 19.09 9.79
CA PRO A 64 -30.31 19.11 11.22
C PRO A 64 -28.99 19.02 12.02
N PRO A 65 -28.86 19.70 13.18
CA PRO A 65 -27.67 19.61 14.02
C PRO A 65 -27.30 18.18 14.42
N ALA A 66 -28.30 17.32 14.67
CA ALA A 66 -28.10 15.91 15.00
C ALA A 66 -27.42 15.14 13.86
N ASP A 67 -27.88 15.32 12.62
CA ASP A 67 -27.30 14.68 11.44
C ASP A 67 -25.85 15.11 11.22
N ARG A 68 -25.56 16.41 11.36
CA ARG A 68 -24.18 16.91 11.28
C ARG A 68 -23.29 16.31 12.36
N ALA A 69 -23.75 16.29 13.60
CA ALA A 69 -22.99 15.71 14.71
C ALA A 69 -22.73 14.21 14.49
N GLN A 70 -23.72 13.48 13.99
CA GLN A 70 -23.60 12.08 13.64
C GLN A 70 -22.55 11.86 12.53
N LEU A 71 -22.67 12.56 11.40
CA LEU A 71 -21.72 12.44 10.29
C LEU A 71 -20.30 12.86 10.69
N SER A 72 -20.14 13.88 11.55
CA SER A 72 -18.85 14.23 12.15
C SER A 72 -18.30 13.12 13.05
N SER A 73 -19.13 12.48 13.88
CA SER A 73 -18.71 11.37 14.75
C SER A 73 -18.25 10.14 13.98
N LEU A 74 -18.72 9.98 12.74
CA LEU A 74 -18.30 8.96 11.78
C LEU A 74 -17.06 9.38 10.97
N GLY A 75 -16.59 10.62 11.09
CA GLY A 75 -15.47 11.18 10.33
C GLY A 75 -15.81 11.51 8.87
N MET A 76 -17.10 11.55 8.52
CA MET A 76 -17.58 11.90 7.18
C MET A 76 -17.54 13.41 6.93
N LEU A 77 -17.66 14.20 8.01
CA LEU A 77 -17.49 15.64 8.01
C LEU A 77 -16.27 16.03 8.84
N MET A 78 -15.62 17.12 8.46
CA MET A 78 -14.46 17.71 9.13
C MET A 78 -14.71 19.19 9.43
N PRO A 79 -13.99 19.81 10.38
CA PRO A 79 -13.98 21.26 10.53
C PRO A 79 -13.63 21.95 9.20
N GLY A 80 -14.32 23.04 8.85
CA GLY A 80 -14.11 23.71 7.57
C GLY A 80 -12.78 24.45 7.42
N ASP A 81 -12.05 24.63 8.52
CA ASP A 81 -10.67 25.14 8.56
C ASP A 81 -9.60 24.04 8.58
N ALA A 82 -9.99 22.77 8.65
CA ALA A 82 -9.05 21.65 8.62
C ALA A 82 -8.22 21.64 7.32
N GLU A 83 -7.01 21.06 7.41
CA GLU A 83 -6.17 20.72 6.26
C GLU A 83 -6.18 19.19 6.04
N PRO A 84 -7.23 18.60 5.40
CA PRO A 84 -7.35 17.15 5.27
C PRO A 84 -6.09 16.52 4.68
N ALA A 85 -5.46 17.17 3.69
CA ALA A 85 -4.29 16.65 3.02
C ALA A 85 -3.08 16.39 3.94
N ARG A 86 -3.04 16.94 5.16
CA ARG A 86 -2.01 16.62 6.15
C ARG A 86 -2.39 15.49 7.10
N ALA A 87 -3.66 15.09 7.14
CA ALA A 87 -4.15 13.97 7.95
C ALA A 87 -3.81 12.62 7.32
N PHE A 88 -3.63 11.62 8.18
CA PHE A 88 -3.32 10.25 7.79
C PHE A 88 -3.77 9.26 8.87
N ARG A 89 -3.81 7.97 8.52
CA ARG A 89 -3.97 6.86 9.46
C ARG A 89 -3.02 5.74 9.06
N LEU A 90 -1.81 5.74 9.61
CA LEU A 90 -0.77 4.79 9.19
C LEU A 90 -1.15 3.36 9.59
N LYS A 91 -1.48 2.53 8.60
CA LYS A 91 -1.83 1.11 8.81
C LYS A 91 -0.73 0.17 8.35
N TYR A 92 -0.04 0.53 7.27
CA TYR A 92 0.92 -0.35 6.64
C TYR A 92 2.22 0.40 6.35
N VAL A 93 3.34 -0.26 6.60
CA VAL A 93 4.65 0.25 6.19
C VAL A 93 5.30 -0.77 5.28
N SER A 94 5.79 -0.33 4.13
CA SER A 94 6.71 -1.08 3.28
C SER A 94 8.11 -0.56 3.57
N LEU A 95 8.92 -1.37 4.24
CA LEU A 95 10.29 -1.04 4.65
C LEU A 95 11.26 -1.97 3.92
N GLU A 96 11.77 -1.47 2.79
CA GLU A 96 12.74 -2.19 1.97
C GLU A 96 14.15 -2.04 2.57
N ALA A 97 14.72 -3.13 3.08
CA ALA A 97 16.03 -3.09 3.75
C ALA A 97 17.22 -3.10 2.78
N HIS A 98 17.03 -3.56 1.55
CA HIS A 98 18.06 -3.68 0.53
C HIS A 98 17.43 -3.79 -0.87
N THR A 99 18.21 -3.59 -1.93
CA THR A 99 17.70 -3.63 -3.32
C THR A 99 17.77 -5.01 -4.00
N VAL A 100 18.58 -5.92 -3.44
CA VAL A 100 18.92 -7.24 -3.98
C VAL A 100 17.73 -8.21 -4.03
N CYS A 101 17.64 -8.96 -5.14
CA CYS A 101 16.81 -10.14 -5.26
C CYS A 101 17.62 -11.24 -5.97
N ASN A 102 17.48 -12.49 -5.53
CA ASN A 102 18.15 -13.65 -6.14
C ASN A 102 17.36 -14.28 -7.31
N GLN A 103 16.32 -13.60 -7.80
CA GLN A 103 15.50 -14.01 -8.95
C GLN A 103 15.24 -12.81 -9.86
N SER A 104 14.97 -13.07 -11.15
CA SER A 104 14.65 -12.06 -12.15
C SER A 104 13.33 -12.38 -12.85
N CYS A 105 12.24 -12.35 -12.07
CA CYS A 105 10.91 -12.72 -12.54
C CYS A 105 10.48 -11.88 -13.76
N TYR A 106 9.86 -12.51 -14.76
CA TYR A 106 9.42 -11.82 -16.00
C TYR A 106 8.40 -10.69 -15.75
N PHE A 107 7.69 -10.73 -14.63
CA PHE A 107 6.70 -9.74 -14.20
C PHE A 107 7.25 -8.74 -13.15
N CYS A 108 8.56 -8.71 -12.91
CA CYS A 108 9.18 -7.81 -11.94
C CYS A 108 9.92 -6.67 -12.66
N PRO A 109 9.68 -5.39 -12.32
CA PRO A 109 10.44 -4.27 -12.88
C PRO A 109 11.96 -4.41 -12.74
N VAL A 110 12.44 -5.06 -11.67
CA VAL A 110 13.87 -5.30 -11.40
C VAL A 110 14.54 -6.15 -12.47
N SER A 111 13.82 -7.05 -13.16
CA SER A 111 14.40 -7.84 -14.25
C SER A 111 14.62 -7.03 -15.53
N ILE A 112 13.93 -5.90 -15.67
CA ILE A 112 14.01 -4.99 -16.83
C ILE A 112 15.00 -3.86 -16.56
N ALA A 113 14.92 -3.26 -15.38
CA ALA A 113 15.75 -2.13 -14.95
C ALA A 113 16.41 -2.43 -13.59
N PRO A 114 17.43 -3.30 -13.53
CA PRO A 114 18.08 -3.66 -12.27
C PRO A 114 18.60 -2.44 -11.50
N ARG A 115 18.47 -2.48 -10.17
CA ARG A 115 19.00 -1.45 -9.27
C ARG A 115 20.39 -1.84 -8.79
N GLU A 116 21.23 -0.85 -8.49
CA GLU A 116 22.51 -1.10 -7.83
C GLU A 116 22.29 -1.74 -6.44
N ASP A 117 23.20 -2.63 -6.08
CA ASP A 117 23.20 -3.28 -4.78
C ASP A 117 23.37 -2.23 -3.67
N TYR A 118 22.38 -2.14 -2.80
CA TYR A 118 22.41 -1.26 -1.65
C TYR A 118 21.73 -1.95 -0.46
N PHE A 119 22.33 -1.79 0.72
CA PHE A 119 21.81 -2.28 1.98
C PHE A 119 21.67 -1.11 2.94
N MET A 120 20.45 -0.90 3.45
CA MET A 120 20.19 0.10 4.47
C MET A 120 21.10 -0.14 5.68
N PRO A 121 21.80 0.90 6.19
CA PRO A 121 22.56 0.79 7.43
C PRO A 121 21.66 0.35 8.59
N THR A 122 22.14 -0.58 9.42
CA THR A 122 21.35 -1.13 10.54
C THR A 122 20.83 -0.04 11.48
N GLY A 123 21.65 0.96 11.81
CA GLY A 123 21.21 2.07 12.67
C GLY A 123 20.12 2.94 12.05
N LEU A 124 20.07 3.07 10.72
CA LEU A 124 18.97 3.75 10.03
C LEU A 124 17.69 2.91 10.12
N TYR A 125 17.80 1.59 9.87
CA TYR A 125 16.67 0.66 9.97
C TYR A 125 16.05 0.66 11.38
N GLU A 126 16.89 0.56 12.42
CA GLU A 126 16.45 0.57 13.82
C GLU A 126 15.78 1.89 14.21
N ARG A 127 16.34 3.03 13.78
CA ARG A 127 15.71 4.34 14.02
C ARG A 127 14.34 4.43 13.36
N ILE A 128 14.24 4.04 12.08
CA ILE A 128 12.98 4.07 11.34
C ILE A 128 11.93 3.19 12.04
N VAL A 129 12.29 1.97 12.44
CA VAL A 129 11.40 1.08 13.20
C VAL A 129 10.96 1.71 14.51
N GLY A 130 11.88 2.37 15.23
CA GLY A 130 11.57 3.10 16.46
C GLY A 130 10.58 4.26 16.26
N GLU A 131 10.70 5.01 15.18
CA GLU A 131 9.76 6.08 14.84
C GLU A 131 8.39 5.54 14.42
N ILE A 132 8.35 4.43 13.67
CA ILE A 132 7.13 3.73 13.28
C ILE A 132 6.37 3.20 14.52
N ALA A 133 7.08 2.81 15.57
CA ALA A 133 6.49 2.29 16.81
C ALA A 133 5.54 3.28 17.50
N ALA A 134 5.71 4.59 17.25
CA ALA A 134 4.78 5.62 17.72
C ALA A 134 3.35 5.46 17.15
N TYR A 135 3.18 4.63 16.12
CA TYR A 135 1.91 4.35 15.44
C TYR A 135 1.44 2.90 15.62
N GLN A 136 1.99 2.16 16.60
CA GLN A 136 1.69 0.73 16.80
C GLN A 136 0.18 0.43 16.93
N ASP A 137 -0.61 1.35 17.49
CA ASP A 137 -2.06 1.16 17.69
C ASP A 137 -2.87 1.11 16.39
N THR A 138 -2.31 1.61 15.29
CA THR A 138 -2.98 1.62 13.98
C THR A 138 -2.29 0.72 12.96
N ILE A 139 -1.03 0.33 13.20
CA ILE A 139 -0.28 -0.51 12.28
C ILE A 139 -0.78 -1.95 12.33
N GLU A 140 -1.16 -2.44 11.16
CA GLU A 140 -1.54 -3.83 10.95
C GLU A 140 -0.40 -4.68 10.40
N ALA A 141 0.55 -4.10 9.64
CA ALA A 141 1.70 -4.82 9.11
C ALA A 141 2.88 -3.89 8.73
N VAL A 142 4.09 -4.33 9.06
CA VAL A 142 5.35 -3.82 8.50
C VAL A 142 5.88 -4.83 7.50
N PHE A 143 5.60 -4.58 6.22
CA PHE A 143 6.07 -5.36 5.10
C PHE A 143 7.56 -5.10 4.85
N MET A 144 8.37 -6.15 4.88
CA MET A 144 9.82 -6.07 4.68
C MET A 144 10.25 -6.01 3.20
N ILE A 145 9.32 -5.65 2.31
CA ILE A 145 9.49 -5.70 0.85
C ILE A 145 9.13 -4.37 0.19
N ASN A 146 9.80 -4.05 -0.90
CA ASN A 146 9.22 -3.27 -2.00
C ASN A 146 9.53 -3.96 -3.34
N TYR A 147 10.81 -4.08 -3.71
CA TYR A 147 11.28 -4.76 -4.91
C TYR A 147 12.50 -5.66 -4.67
N ASN A 148 12.66 -6.17 -3.45
CA ASN A 148 13.75 -7.04 -3.03
C ASN A 148 13.27 -8.45 -2.68
N GLU A 149 14.20 -9.35 -2.37
CA GLU A 149 13.91 -10.61 -1.68
C GLU A 149 14.30 -10.49 -0.20
N PRO A 150 13.35 -10.28 0.73
CA PRO A 150 13.68 -10.01 2.13
C PRO A 150 14.56 -11.11 2.75
N THR A 151 14.32 -12.37 2.37
CA THR A 151 15.06 -13.52 2.93
C THR A 151 16.46 -13.69 2.32
N ALA A 152 16.83 -12.93 1.29
CA ALA A 152 18.20 -12.91 0.77
C ALA A 152 19.17 -12.17 1.71
N ASP A 153 18.67 -11.26 2.56
CA ASP A 153 19.49 -10.57 3.55
C ASP A 153 19.95 -11.55 4.65
N LYS A 154 21.24 -11.53 4.96
CA LYS A 154 21.78 -12.31 6.10
C LYS A 154 21.21 -11.82 7.43
N ARG A 155 20.79 -10.54 7.50
CA ARG A 155 20.21 -9.88 8.66
C ARG A 155 18.69 -10.10 8.79
N PHE A 156 18.06 -10.85 7.88
CA PHE A 156 16.59 -11.00 7.84
C PHE A 156 15.96 -11.37 9.20
N VAL A 157 16.52 -12.36 9.90
CA VAL A 157 15.99 -12.78 11.22
C VAL A 157 16.17 -11.67 12.28
N ASP A 158 17.28 -10.94 12.24
CA ASP A 158 17.53 -9.83 13.18
C ASP A 158 16.59 -8.65 12.89
N GLN A 159 16.33 -8.36 11.61
CA GLN A 159 15.36 -7.33 11.21
C GLN A 159 13.94 -7.67 11.70
N VAL A 160 13.51 -8.94 11.59
CA VAL A 160 12.23 -9.39 12.18
C VAL A 160 12.24 -9.20 13.70
N ARG A 161 13.35 -9.53 14.37
CA ARG A 161 13.50 -9.34 15.82
C ARG A 161 13.37 -7.86 16.19
N THR A 162 13.98 -6.96 15.44
CA THR A 162 13.88 -5.50 15.65
C THR A 162 12.44 -5.00 15.53
N ILE A 163 11.71 -5.41 14.48
CA ILE A 163 10.30 -5.05 14.30
C ILE A 163 9.46 -5.55 15.50
N LYS A 164 9.65 -6.82 15.90
CA LYS A 164 8.90 -7.39 17.03
C LYS A 164 9.22 -6.73 18.36
N ALA A 165 10.49 -6.42 18.62
CA ALA A 165 10.91 -5.75 19.84
C ALA A 165 10.30 -4.34 19.97
N ALA A 166 9.95 -3.70 18.85
CA ALA A 166 9.24 -2.43 18.80
C ALA A 166 7.71 -2.56 18.94
N GLY A 167 7.17 -3.76 19.20
CA GLY A 167 5.73 -4.00 19.30
C GLY A 167 5.00 -4.05 17.96
N LEU A 168 5.74 -4.08 16.84
CA LEU A 168 5.16 -3.99 15.50
C LEU A 168 4.96 -5.38 14.86
N PRO A 169 3.95 -5.55 13.99
CA PRO A 169 3.65 -6.81 13.32
C PRO A 169 4.47 -7.00 12.02
N PRO A 170 5.51 -7.86 11.98
CA PRO A 170 6.29 -8.10 10.76
C PRO A 170 5.49 -8.90 9.72
N ALA A 171 5.55 -8.48 8.47
CA ALA A 171 4.95 -9.14 7.32
C ALA A 171 5.97 -9.37 6.20
N VAL A 172 5.90 -10.52 5.54
CA VAL A 172 6.91 -10.96 4.57
C VAL A 172 6.25 -11.46 3.30
N LEU A 173 6.63 -10.88 2.16
CA LEU A 173 6.41 -11.46 0.84
C LEU A 173 7.77 -11.96 0.36
N THR A 174 7.83 -13.20 -0.09
CA THR A 174 9.11 -13.85 -0.44
C THR A 174 8.92 -14.89 -1.54
N ASN A 175 9.98 -15.13 -2.30
CA ASN A 175 10.07 -16.26 -3.22
C ASN A 175 10.36 -17.60 -2.50
N GLY A 176 10.57 -17.59 -1.18
CA GLY A 176 10.72 -18.76 -0.32
C GLY A 176 12.12 -19.39 -0.31
N SER A 177 13.06 -18.92 -1.15
CA SER A 177 14.39 -19.51 -1.25
C SER A 177 15.24 -19.36 0.01
N GLY A 178 15.04 -18.29 0.78
CA GLY A 178 15.75 -18.03 2.03
C GLY A 178 15.01 -18.49 3.29
N LEU A 179 13.86 -19.16 3.18
CA LEU A 179 13.12 -19.75 4.31
C LEU A 179 13.71 -21.11 4.72
N THR A 180 15.01 -21.13 5.04
CA THR A 180 15.67 -22.36 5.51
C THR A 180 15.06 -22.85 6.83
N PRO A 181 15.19 -24.15 7.16
CA PRO A 181 14.71 -24.69 8.43
C PRO A 181 15.12 -23.87 9.66
N ASP A 182 16.40 -23.54 9.80
CA ASP A 182 16.91 -22.75 10.93
C ASP A 182 16.25 -21.37 11.04
N ARG A 183 15.98 -20.71 9.89
CA ARG A 183 15.31 -19.40 9.88
C ARG A 183 13.83 -19.55 10.24
N VAL A 184 13.14 -20.55 9.69
CA VAL A 184 11.75 -20.85 10.03
C VAL A 184 11.62 -21.12 11.53
N ASP A 185 12.50 -21.92 12.11
CA ASP A 185 12.46 -22.25 13.54
C ASP A 185 12.80 -21.04 14.41
N ALA A 186 13.75 -20.20 14.00
CA ALA A 186 14.06 -18.94 14.69
C ALA A 186 12.86 -17.97 14.69
N LEU A 187 12.16 -17.85 13.56
CA LEU A 187 10.95 -17.03 13.45
C LEU A 187 9.80 -17.59 14.32
N LEU A 188 9.60 -18.91 14.32
CA LEU A 188 8.63 -19.58 15.19
C LEU A 188 8.92 -19.35 16.67
N ALA A 189 10.20 -19.44 17.07
CA ALA A 189 10.62 -19.16 18.44
C ALA A 189 10.33 -17.71 18.88
N MET A 190 10.25 -16.78 17.93
CA MET A 190 9.83 -15.39 18.18
C MET A 190 8.31 -15.20 18.16
N GLY A 191 7.51 -16.26 17.95
CA GLY A 191 6.06 -16.19 17.82
C GLY A 191 5.57 -15.89 16.40
N GLY A 192 6.34 -16.24 15.36
CA GLY A 192 5.92 -16.16 13.96
C GLY A 192 5.90 -14.77 13.34
N LEU A 193 5.07 -14.57 12.34
CA LEU A 193 4.86 -13.33 11.59
C LEU A 193 3.37 -12.97 11.60
N ARG A 194 3.06 -11.71 11.28
CA ARG A 194 1.67 -11.31 11.04
C ARG A 194 1.14 -11.89 9.73
N PHE A 195 1.94 -11.78 8.68
CA PHE A 195 1.56 -12.20 7.33
C PHE A 195 2.77 -12.78 6.60
N LEU A 196 2.58 -13.89 5.91
CA LEU A 196 3.54 -14.50 5.02
C LEU A 196 2.86 -14.78 3.69
N SER A 197 3.43 -14.30 2.58
CA SER A 197 3.01 -14.71 1.24
C SER A 197 4.19 -15.23 0.44
N ILE A 198 4.04 -16.46 -0.06
CA ILE A 198 5.02 -17.10 -0.93
C ILE A 198 4.64 -16.84 -2.38
N ASN A 199 5.56 -16.30 -3.16
CA ASN A 199 5.37 -16.16 -4.60
C ASN A 199 5.90 -17.40 -5.34
N LEU A 200 5.00 -18.27 -5.79
CA LEU A 200 5.31 -19.48 -6.55
C LEU A 200 4.40 -19.56 -7.78
N SER A 201 4.98 -19.37 -8.97
CA SER A 201 4.19 -19.22 -10.21
C SER A 201 4.02 -20.53 -10.98
N THR A 202 4.83 -21.55 -10.71
CA THR A 202 4.74 -22.84 -11.40
C THR A 202 5.46 -23.96 -10.64
N LEU A 203 5.07 -25.21 -10.87
CA LEU A 203 5.81 -26.42 -10.48
C LEU A 203 6.66 -27.02 -11.61
N ASP A 204 6.56 -26.49 -12.82
CA ASP A 204 7.40 -26.88 -13.95
C ASP A 204 8.79 -26.26 -13.78
N ARG A 205 9.81 -27.10 -13.60
CA ARG A 205 11.19 -26.65 -13.32
C ARG A 205 11.79 -25.83 -14.46
N GLU A 206 11.56 -26.22 -15.71
CA GLU A 206 12.13 -25.50 -16.85
C GLU A 206 11.41 -24.16 -17.05
N ARG A 207 10.09 -24.14 -16.90
CA ARG A 207 9.32 -22.88 -16.88
C ARG A 207 9.76 -22.00 -15.72
N TYR A 208 9.90 -22.52 -14.51
CA TYR A 208 10.38 -21.78 -13.34
C TYR A 208 11.76 -21.17 -13.60
N ARG A 209 12.71 -21.96 -14.10
CA ARG A 209 14.08 -21.52 -14.39
C ARG A 209 14.10 -20.37 -15.40
N ARG A 210 13.29 -20.48 -16.45
CA ARG A 210 13.15 -19.43 -17.46
C ARG A 210 12.47 -18.18 -16.89
N ASP A 211 11.32 -18.35 -16.24
CA ASP A 211 10.45 -17.26 -15.81
C ASP A 211 10.99 -16.50 -14.60
N ARG A 212 11.92 -17.09 -13.84
CA ARG A 212 12.55 -16.51 -12.64
C ARG A 212 14.05 -16.28 -12.75
N GLY A 213 14.64 -16.63 -13.90
CA GLY A 213 16.08 -16.48 -14.17
C GLY A 213 17.01 -17.31 -13.29
N GLY A 214 16.51 -18.40 -12.69
CA GLY A 214 17.32 -19.26 -11.83
C GLY A 214 16.61 -20.56 -11.44
N ASP A 215 17.39 -21.63 -11.27
CA ASP A 215 16.87 -22.96 -10.92
C ASP A 215 16.73 -23.12 -9.39
N HIS A 216 15.88 -22.29 -8.79
CA HIS A 216 15.64 -22.30 -7.35
C HIS A 216 14.49 -23.20 -6.93
N LEU A 217 13.70 -23.75 -7.87
CA LEU A 217 12.49 -24.50 -7.54
C LEU A 217 12.75 -25.67 -6.58
N PRO A 218 13.77 -26.54 -6.76
CA PRO A 218 14.02 -27.63 -5.82
C PRO A 218 14.30 -27.15 -4.39
N LEU A 219 15.06 -26.06 -4.26
CA LEU A 219 15.36 -25.42 -2.98
C LEU A 219 14.10 -24.84 -2.33
N VAL A 220 13.30 -24.11 -3.12
CA VAL A 220 12.04 -23.51 -2.66
C VAL A 220 11.09 -24.60 -2.19
N LEU A 221 10.85 -25.65 -2.98
CA LEU A 221 9.96 -26.74 -2.59
C LEU A 221 10.43 -27.45 -1.32
N ARG A 222 11.74 -27.69 -1.15
CA ARG A 222 12.29 -28.25 0.09
C ARG A 222 11.98 -27.37 1.31
N ASN A 223 12.16 -26.05 1.19
CA ASN A 223 11.87 -25.11 2.27
C ASN A 223 10.36 -25.05 2.58
N LEU A 224 9.52 -25.05 1.54
CA LEU A 224 8.06 -25.03 1.69
C LEU A 224 7.53 -26.34 2.28
N ASP A 225 8.11 -27.49 1.93
CA ASP A 225 7.75 -28.79 2.51
C ASP A 225 8.09 -28.85 4.01
N TYR A 226 9.17 -28.17 4.46
CA TYR A 226 9.49 -28.03 5.89
C TYR A 226 8.50 -27.13 6.64
N LEU A 227 7.97 -26.13 5.94
CA LEU A 227 7.15 -25.06 6.50
C LEU A 227 5.64 -25.37 6.48
N ARG A 228 5.16 -26.17 5.52
CA ARG A 228 3.75 -26.31 5.15
C ARG A 228 2.77 -26.55 6.31
N ASP A 229 3.19 -27.21 7.39
CA ASP A 229 2.32 -27.55 8.52
C ASP A 229 2.56 -26.68 9.77
N LYS A 230 3.50 -25.73 9.70
CA LYS A 230 3.91 -24.89 10.84
C LYS A 230 3.23 -23.53 10.81
N PRO A 231 2.74 -23.03 11.96
CA PRO A 231 2.07 -21.74 12.06
C PRO A 231 3.08 -20.58 12.05
N LEU A 232 3.86 -20.46 10.98
CA LEU A 232 4.90 -19.43 10.88
C LEU A 232 4.30 -18.02 10.82
N ALA A 233 3.07 -17.87 10.32
CA ALA A 233 2.35 -16.61 10.32
C ALA A 233 0.86 -16.81 10.65
N GLU A 234 0.19 -15.75 11.12
CA GLU A 234 -1.26 -15.76 11.32
C GLU A 234 -2.02 -15.98 10.01
N VAL A 235 -1.53 -15.33 8.94
CA VAL A 235 -2.01 -15.52 7.57
C VAL A 235 -0.84 -16.03 6.72
N MET A 236 -1.04 -17.16 6.07
CA MET A 236 -0.06 -17.82 5.20
C MET A 236 -0.68 -18.01 3.82
N ASP A 237 -0.27 -17.18 2.88
CA ASP A 237 -0.73 -17.21 1.51
C ASP A 237 0.34 -17.78 0.57
N MET A 238 -0.11 -18.32 -0.55
CA MET A 238 0.74 -18.63 -1.69
C MET A 238 0.17 -17.97 -2.94
N ALA A 239 0.83 -16.91 -3.40
CA ALA A 239 0.45 -16.18 -4.59
C ALA A 239 0.98 -16.89 -5.84
N VAL A 240 0.05 -17.41 -6.65
CA VAL A 240 0.31 -17.87 -8.02
C VAL A 240 0.04 -16.70 -8.95
N LEU A 241 1.12 -16.10 -9.47
CA LEU A 241 1.07 -14.98 -10.40
C LEU A 241 1.19 -15.45 -11.85
N GLY A 242 0.33 -14.93 -12.71
CA GLY A 242 0.39 -15.16 -14.15
C GLY A 242 -0.52 -14.22 -14.95
N THR A 243 -0.82 -14.57 -16.19
CA THR A 243 -1.42 -13.68 -17.22
C THR A 243 -2.90 -13.92 -17.50
N GLY A 244 -3.56 -14.78 -16.72
CA GLY A 244 -4.97 -15.11 -16.97
C GLY A 244 -5.20 -16.26 -17.96
N ASP A 245 -4.14 -16.72 -18.63
CA ASP A 245 -4.23 -17.75 -19.66
C ASP A 245 -4.39 -19.18 -19.11
N ASP A 246 -4.58 -20.14 -20.00
CA ASP A 246 -4.80 -21.53 -19.60
C ASP A 246 -3.56 -22.17 -18.97
N VAL A 247 -2.35 -21.64 -19.21
CA VAL A 247 -1.13 -22.11 -18.53
C VAL A 247 -1.20 -21.68 -17.06
N HIS A 248 -1.51 -20.41 -16.81
CA HIS A 248 -1.63 -19.86 -15.47
C HIS A 248 -2.71 -20.57 -14.65
N LYS A 249 -3.88 -20.87 -15.25
CA LYS A 249 -4.93 -21.65 -14.59
C LYS A 249 -4.46 -23.05 -14.18
N ARG A 250 -3.76 -23.75 -15.08
CA ARG A 250 -3.18 -25.08 -14.77
C ARG A 250 -2.13 -25.00 -13.65
N ASP A 251 -1.26 -24.01 -13.68
CA ASP A 251 -0.27 -23.77 -12.63
C ASP A 251 -0.93 -23.59 -11.27
N PHE A 252 -1.98 -22.77 -11.21
CA PHE A 252 -2.75 -22.57 -9.99
C PHE A 252 -3.39 -23.86 -9.48
N GLU A 253 -4.00 -24.67 -10.36
CA GLU A 253 -4.59 -25.96 -9.99
C GLU A 253 -3.56 -26.98 -9.50
N GLU A 254 -2.38 -27.03 -10.13
CA GLU A 254 -1.27 -27.91 -9.73
C GLU A 254 -0.70 -27.52 -8.37
N ILE A 255 -0.45 -26.23 -8.14
CA ILE A 255 0.06 -25.72 -6.87
C ILE A 255 -0.98 -25.92 -5.77
N SER A 256 -2.25 -25.60 -6.04
CA SER A 256 -3.36 -25.83 -5.10
C SER A 256 -3.46 -27.30 -4.68
N ARG A 257 -3.32 -28.24 -5.62
CA ARG A 257 -3.30 -29.67 -5.30
C ARG A 257 -2.09 -30.08 -4.48
N ARG A 258 -0.88 -29.56 -4.78
CA ARG A 258 0.34 -29.87 -4.02
C ARG A 258 0.25 -29.44 -2.55
N PHE A 259 -0.28 -28.24 -2.32
CA PHE A 259 -0.37 -27.63 -0.99
C PHE A 259 -1.72 -27.82 -0.31
N ALA A 260 -2.61 -28.66 -0.88
CA ALA A 260 -3.84 -29.07 -0.24
C ALA A 260 -3.55 -29.67 1.15
N GLY A 261 -4.34 -29.24 2.15
CA GLY A 261 -4.18 -29.65 3.55
C GLY A 261 -2.99 -29.04 4.29
N SER A 262 -2.19 -28.18 3.64
CA SER A 262 -1.20 -27.35 4.34
C SER A 262 -1.86 -26.14 4.99
N ARG A 263 -1.06 -25.32 5.69
CA ARG A 263 -1.49 -24.03 6.22
C ARG A 263 -1.52 -22.91 5.18
N PHE A 264 -1.05 -23.15 3.96
CA PHE A 264 -1.09 -22.15 2.89
C PHE A 264 -2.46 -22.07 2.23
N ASP A 265 -2.99 -20.85 2.15
CA ASP A 265 -4.12 -20.51 1.29
C ASP A 265 -3.58 -20.10 -0.09
N VAL A 266 -3.81 -20.95 -1.10
CA VAL A 266 -3.28 -20.73 -2.46
C VAL A 266 -4.20 -19.75 -3.20
N LYS A 267 -3.62 -18.64 -3.66
CA LYS A 267 -4.34 -17.52 -4.28
C LYS A 267 -3.94 -17.35 -5.73
N TYR A 268 -4.96 -17.20 -6.57
CA TYR A 268 -4.81 -16.86 -7.98
C TYR A 268 -4.69 -15.33 -8.13
N TYR A 269 -3.62 -14.86 -8.73
CA TYR A 269 -3.42 -13.45 -9.00
C TYR A 269 -2.96 -13.23 -10.44
N GLU A 270 -3.58 -12.29 -11.12
CA GLU A 270 -3.09 -11.83 -12.41
C GLU A 270 -2.07 -10.70 -12.21
N VAL A 271 -1.01 -10.73 -13.01
CA VAL A 271 0.02 -9.70 -12.99
C VAL A 271 -0.57 -8.37 -13.44
N MET A 272 -0.05 -7.29 -12.89
CA MET A 272 -0.44 -5.92 -13.22
C MET A 272 0.70 -5.22 -13.94
N ASP A 273 0.36 -4.22 -14.75
CA ASP A 273 1.32 -3.49 -15.58
C ASP A 273 2.18 -2.48 -14.81
N ARG A 274 2.04 -2.44 -13.48
CA ARG A 274 2.72 -1.48 -12.60
C ARG A 274 2.50 -0.05 -13.06
N ALA A 275 1.23 0.29 -13.32
CA ALA A 275 0.78 1.60 -13.78
C ALA A 275 1.50 2.08 -15.06
N GLY A 276 1.74 1.13 -15.97
CA GLY A 276 2.35 1.34 -17.28
C GLY A 276 3.86 1.12 -17.34
N TYR A 277 4.51 0.72 -16.23
CA TYR A 277 5.94 0.41 -16.23
C TYR A 277 6.24 -0.89 -17.00
N LEU A 278 5.40 -1.91 -16.82
CA LEU A 278 5.53 -3.20 -17.47
C LEU A 278 4.67 -3.25 -18.73
N GLN A 279 5.14 -3.98 -19.75
CA GLN A 279 4.37 -4.24 -20.99
C GLN A 279 3.46 -5.47 -20.87
N ILE A 280 3.22 -5.94 -19.64
CA ILE A 280 2.48 -7.16 -19.33
C ILE A 280 1.57 -6.91 -18.13
N GLY A 281 0.41 -7.56 -18.12
CA GLY A 281 -0.53 -7.52 -17.01
C GLY A 281 -1.70 -6.55 -17.19
N HIS A 282 -2.58 -6.56 -16.20
CA HIS A 282 -3.76 -5.71 -16.19
C HIS A 282 -3.38 -4.23 -16.14
N ARG A 283 -4.13 -3.46 -16.92
CA ARG A 283 -4.05 -2.01 -16.99
C ARG A 283 -5.43 -1.39 -17.18
N PRO A 284 -5.63 -0.13 -16.77
CA PRO A 284 -6.85 0.59 -17.06
C PRO A 284 -7.09 0.74 -18.57
N ALA A 285 -8.35 0.87 -18.98
CA ALA A 285 -8.71 1.08 -20.38
C ALA A 285 -8.27 2.46 -20.94
N SER A 286 -8.15 3.47 -20.07
CA SER A 286 -7.71 4.83 -20.44
C SER A 286 -6.90 5.47 -19.31
N ARG A 287 -6.00 6.39 -19.65
CA ARG A 287 -5.28 7.25 -18.70
C ARG A 287 -5.99 8.58 -18.41
N GLU A 288 -6.88 9.03 -19.29
CA GLU A 288 -7.68 10.25 -19.10
C GLU A 288 -8.82 9.96 -18.10
N ARG A 289 -8.52 10.08 -16.81
CA ARG A 289 -9.44 9.70 -15.74
C ARG A 289 -9.56 10.79 -14.68
N ARG A 290 -10.78 11.00 -14.16
CA ARG A 290 -11.01 11.89 -13.01
C ARG A 290 -10.75 11.13 -11.72
N LEU A 291 -9.53 11.25 -11.19
CA LEU A 291 -9.12 10.61 -9.94
C LEU A 291 -10.02 11.04 -8.77
N CYS A 292 -10.34 10.11 -7.89
CA CYS A 292 -11.07 10.38 -6.65
C CYS A 292 -10.63 9.48 -5.48
N GLY A 293 -9.49 8.82 -5.60
CA GLY A 293 -8.90 8.01 -4.52
C GLY A 293 -8.07 6.84 -5.00
N CYS A 294 -7.77 5.94 -4.06
CA CYS A 294 -6.99 4.73 -4.28
C CYS A 294 -7.55 3.62 -3.39
N GLU A 295 -7.79 2.44 -3.95
CA GLU A 295 -8.30 1.26 -3.23
C GLU A 295 -7.30 0.08 -3.31
N ASN A 296 -6.00 0.36 -3.16
CA ASN A 296 -4.97 -0.67 -3.05
C ASN A 296 -4.70 -0.98 -1.57
N VAL A 297 -5.48 -1.93 -1.02
CA VAL A 297 -5.48 -2.30 0.42
C VAL A 297 -5.77 -1.06 1.27
N GLY A 298 -6.97 -0.51 1.10
CA GLY A 298 -7.31 0.84 1.56
C GLY A 298 -6.68 1.89 0.66
N SER A 299 -6.18 2.99 1.23
CA SER A 299 -5.63 4.11 0.46
C SER A 299 -4.12 4.26 0.64
N ARG A 300 -3.32 3.98 -0.40
CA ARG A 300 -1.86 4.13 -0.36
C ARG A 300 -1.40 5.51 0.16
N PRO A 301 -1.92 6.66 -0.34
CA PRO A 301 -1.46 7.97 0.12
C PRO A 301 -1.86 8.34 1.57
N LEU A 302 -2.81 7.63 2.19
CA LEU A 302 -3.37 7.98 3.50
C LEU A 302 -3.06 6.95 4.59
N GLN A 303 -2.84 5.70 4.20
CA GLN A 303 -2.71 4.57 5.12
C GLN A 303 -1.40 3.80 4.98
N HIS A 304 -0.56 4.16 4.01
CA HIS A 304 0.70 3.48 3.76
C HIS A 304 1.88 4.45 3.80
N LEU A 305 3.05 3.92 4.19
CA LEU A 305 4.35 4.56 4.00
C LEU A 305 5.28 3.58 3.30
N HIS A 306 5.90 4.00 2.20
CA HIS A 306 6.82 3.18 1.40
C HIS A 306 8.23 3.75 1.50
N ILE A 307 9.16 2.95 2.00
CA ILE A 307 10.52 3.36 2.36
C ILE A 307 11.51 2.52 1.57
N THR A 308 12.37 3.18 0.79
CA THR A 308 13.45 2.55 0.05
C THR A 308 14.67 2.28 0.95
N PRO A 309 15.63 1.45 0.52
CA PRO A 309 16.85 1.18 1.27
C PRO A 309 17.65 2.43 1.62
N GLN A 310 17.59 3.46 0.78
CA GLN A 310 18.26 4.74 0.98
C GLN A 310 17.56 5.64 2.02
N GLY A 311 16.42 5.21 2.57
CA GLY A 311 15.60 6.01 3.49
C GLY A 311 14.66 6.99 2.78
N GLN A 312 14.59 6.98 1.45
CA GLN A 312 13.64 7.81 0.72
C GLN A 312 12.23 7.23 0.88
N CYS A 313 11.26 8.11 1.06
CA CYS A 313 9.85 7.75 1.07
C CYS A 313 9.24 8.06 -0.29
N VAL A 314 8.52 7.10 -0.87
CA VAL A 314 7.83 7.25 -2.17
C VAL A 314 6.32 7.09 -2.01
N LEU A 315 5.56 7.56 -2.99
CA LEU A 315 4.09 7.56 -2.91
C LEU A 315 3.49 6.15 -2.73
N CYS A 316 3.98 5.16 -3.49
CA CYS A 316 3.36 3.84 -3.58
C CYS A 316 4.32 2.78 -4.11
N CYS A 317 4.03 1.51 -3.87
CA CYS A 317 4.71 0.35 -4.47
C CYS A 317 4.50 0.18 -5.98
N GLU A 318 3.77 1.08 -6.64
CA GLU A 318 3.71 1.13 -8.11
C GLU A 318 4.75 2.10 -8.70
N ASP A 319 5.39 2.94 -7.87
CA ASP A 319 6.37 3.94 -8.29
C ASP A 319 7.79 3.37 -8.28
N TYR A 320 8.08 2.49 -9.23
CA TYR A 320 9.35 1.74 -9.26
C TYR A 320 10.60 2.64 -9.30
N ASP A 321 10.58 3.67 -10.16
CA ASP A 321 11.69 4.61 -10.30
C ASP A 321 11.74 5.65 -9.16
N GLY A 322 10.77 5.63 -8.24
CA GLY A 322 10.68 6.60 -7.15
C GLY A 322 10.51 8.03 -7.64
N LYS A 323 9.71 8.25 -8.69
CA LYS A 323 9.49 9.57 -9.29
C LYS A 323 8.74 10.52 -8.35
N TYR A 324 7.88 9.98 -7.50
CA TYR A 324 7.04 10.72 -6.56
C TYR A 324 7.56 10.53 -5.13
N VAL A 325 8.76 11.05 -4.87
CA VAL A 325 9.36 11.13 -3.54
C VAL A 325 8.56 12.07 -2.65
N VAL A 326 8.20 11.61 -1.46
CA VAL A 326 7.38 12.33 -0.48
C VAL A 326 8.15 12.71 0.80
N GLY A 327 9.38 12.24 0.95
CA GLY A 327 10.27 12.61 2.05
C GLY A 327 11.58 11.80 2.08
N ASP A 328 12.46 12.15 3.00
CA ASP A 328 13.77 11.52 3.20
C ASP A 328 14.02 11.27 4.69
N LEU A 329 13.87 10.01 5.12
CA LEU A 329 14.03 9.63 6.52
C LEU A 329 15.48 9.71 7.00
N THR A 330 16.47 9.96 6.15
CA THR A 330 17.84 10.25 6.61
C THR A 330 17.95 11.63 7.27
N ARG A 331 16.95 12.49 7.08
CA ARG A 331 16.92 13.89 7.52
C ARG A 331 15.64 14.27 8.25
N GLU A 332 14.53 13.68 7.85
CA GLU A 332 13.18 13.92 8.38
C GLU A 332 12.74 12.74 9.26
N SER A 333 11.82 13.02 10.17
CA SER A 333 11.08 11.99 10.91
C SER A 333 9.89 11.46 10.11
N VAL A 334 9.40 10.27 10.47
CA VAL A 334 8.19 9.67 9.90
C VAL A 334 6.99 10.63 9.99
N ALA A 335 6.86 11.36 11.10
CA ALA A 335 5.79 12.32 11.30
C ALA A 335 5.89 13.51 10.33
N GLU A 336 7.10 14.05 10.12
CA GLU A 336 7.35 15.14 9.18
C GLU A 336 7.04 14.71 7.74
N VAL A 337 7.43 13.50 7.34
CA VAL A 337 7.10 12.97 6.00
C VAL A 337 5.58 12.82 5.83
N LEU A 338 4.88 12.20 6.79
CA LEU A 338 3.45 11.91 6.68
C LEU A 338 2.55 13.15 6.73
N THR A 339 3.01 14.23 7.37
CA THR A 339 2.29 15.53 7.47
C THR A 339 2.86 16.60 6.53
N GLY A 340 3.94 16.26 5.82
CA GLY A 340 4.72 17.16 5.00
C GLY A 340 4.02 17.60 3.71
N PRO A 341 4.49 18.69 3.10
CA PRO A 341 3.87 19.28 1.91
C PRO A 341 3.87 18.35 0.70
N ALA A 342 4.91 17.53 0.53
CA ALA A 342 5.02 16.60 -0.61
C ALA A 342 3.96 15.49 -0.52
N MET A 343 3.81 14.84 0.64
CA MET A 343 2.75 13.85 0.86
C MET A 343 1.35 14.48 0.74
N ALA A 344 1.16 15.69 1.28
CA ALA A 344 -0.09 16.42 1.15
C ALA A 344 -0.45 16.73 -0.31
N LEU A 345 0.54 17.10 -1.13
CA LEU A 345 0.36 17.30 -2.58
C LEU A 345 -0.08 16.00 -3.27
N MET A 346 0.58 14.87 -2.98
CA MET A 346 0.21 13.57 -3.55
C MET A 346 -1.23 13.17 -3.19
N ARG A 347 -1.68 13.43 -1.97
CA ARG A 347 -3.07 13.19 -1.55
C ARG A 347 -4.06 14.05 -2.34
N ARG A 348 -3.76 15.33 -2.57
CA ARG A 348 -4.63 16.21 -3.37
C ARG A 348 -4.71 15.74 -4.82
N TRP A 349 -3.60 15.30 -5.40
CA TRP A 349 -3.57 14.73 -6.76
C TRP A 349 -4.31 13.40 -6.87
N ALA A 350 -4.02 12.44 -5.97
CA ALA A 350 -4.63 11.11 -5.99
C ALA A 350 -6.15 11.12 -5.78
N TYR A 351 -6.68 12.15 -5.12
CA TYR A 351 -8.11 12.33 -4.89
C TYR A 351 -8.75 13.39 -5.79
N GLY A 352 -8.02 13.92 -6.77
CA GLY A 352 -8.55 14.87 -7.75
C GLY A 352 -8.97 16.23 -7.17
N LEU A 353 -8.42 16.61 -6.02
CA LEU A 353 -8.63 17.93 -5.40
C LEU A 353 -7.84 19.01 -6.12
N GLU A 354 -6.72 18.63 -6.73
CA GLU A 354 -5.89 19.46 -7.59
C GLU A 354 -5.53 18.67 -8.86
N LYS A 355 -5.38 19.36 -9.99
CA LYS A 355 -4.93 18.73 -11.23
C LYS A 355 -3.49 18.24 -11.07
N ALA A 356 -3.29 16.93 -11.18
CA ALA A 356 -1.97 16.32 -11.23
C ALA A 356 -1.32 16.50 -12.62
N PRO A 357 0.02 16.44 -12.73
CA PRO A 357 0.72 16.38 -14.02
C PRO A 357 0.20 15.24 -14.90
N ASP A 358 0.21 15.42 -16.22
CA ASP A 358 -0.38 14.44 -17.16
C ASP A 358 0.29 13.06 -17.10
N ASP A 359 1.53 13.00 -16.62
CA ASP A 359 2.30 11.78 -16.43
C ASP A 359 2.18 11.18 -15.01
N PHE A 360 1.25 11.66 -14.19
CA PHE A 360 1.01 11.15 -12.85
C PHE A 360 0.67 9.66 -12.85
N LEU A 361 1.42 8.88 -12.07
CA LEU A 361 1.33 7.42 -11.95
C LEU A 361 -0.10 6.93 -11.74
N CYS A 362 -0.88 7.58 -10.86
CA CYS A 362 -2.23 7.12 -10.55
C CYS A 362 -3.16 7.13 -11.76
N TYR A 363 -2.91 7.95 -12.80
CA TYR A 363 -3.65 7.89 -14.06
C TYR A 363 -3.45 6.57 -14.82
N GLY A 364 -2.35 5.86 -14.60
CA GLY A 364 -2.10 4.52 -15.17
C GLY A 364 -2.44 3.36 -14.23
N CYS A 365 -2.76 3.61 -12.96
CA CYS A 365 -2.91 2.53 -11.97
C CYS A 365 -4.32 1.90 -11.98
N THR A 366 -4.40 0.56 -11.92
CA THR A 366 -5.65 -0.21 -11.85
C THR A 366 -6.40 -0.02 -10.54
N PHE A 367 -5.71 0.34 -9.45
CA PHE A 367 -6.31 0.58 -8.14
C PHE A 367 -6.75 2.03 -7.90
N ALA A 368 -6.53 2.92 -8.87
CA ALA A 368 -7.00 4.30 -8.76
C ALA A 368 -8.52 4.34 -8.87
N LEU A 369 -9.18 4.95 -7.89
CA LEU A 369 -10.61 5.21 -7.93
C LEU A 369 -10.85 6.41 -8.84
N THR A 370 -11.90 6.32 -9.65
CA THR A 370 -12.22 7.35 -10.64
C THR A 370 -13.71 7.64 -10.69
N ARG A 371 -14.07 8.91 -10.89
CA ARG A 371 -15.45 9.31 -11.16
C ARG A 371 -15.77 9.19 -12.65
N PRO A 372 -17.02 8.89 -13.02
CA PRO A 372 -17.50 9.04 -14.38
C PRO A 372 -17.21 10.46 -14.90
N ALA A 373 -16.94 10.57 -16.20
CA ALA A 373 -16.64 11.83 -16.89
C ALA A 373 -17.83 12.80 -16.89
#